data_AF-A0A2V6PGF3-F1
#
_entry.id   AF-A0A2V6PGF3-F1
#
_cell.length_a   1.000
_cell.length_b   1.000
_cell.length_c   1.000
_cell.angle_alpha   90.00
_cell.angle_beta   90.00
_cell.angle_gamma   90.00
#
_symmetry.space_group_name_H-M   'P 1'
#
loop_
_entity.id
_entity.type
_entity.pdbx_description
1 polymer ?
#
loop_
_entity_poly.entity_id
_entity_poly.type
_entity_poly.pdbx_seq_one_letter_code
_entity_poly.pdbx_strand_id
1 'polypeptide(L)'
;MPFVVMNAYAATCLVGKLDSMAYGPQTPFLEPDNFLYGQYYPEEPKNQSHINDPVLTDLLVRQRRTFDVARRREIIYEIQKYLAKQQYYVQVASSVYIAVWDNALKNYGPNLGFDYGGRLTAAWLDR
;
A
#
# COMPACT_ATOMS: atom_id res chain seq x y z
N MET A 1 7.77 22.43 -2.18
CA MET A 1 7.65 21.16 -2.93
C MET A 1 6.71 21.39 -4.09
N PRO A 2 7.15 21.29 -5.35
CA PRO A 2 6.24 21.44 -6.49
C PRO A 2 5.26 20.26 -6.48
N PHE A 3 3.97 20.56 -6.60
CA PHE A 3 2.92 19.55 -6.75
C PHE A 3 3.11 18.87 -8.11
N VAL A 4 3.66 17.66 -8.09
CA VAL A 4 3.70 16.81 -9.28
C VAL A 4 2.27 16.31 -9.54
N VAL A 5 1.74 16.59 -10.72
CA VAL A 5 0.43 16.07 -11.15
C VAL A 5 0.49 14.54 -11.09
N MET A 6 -0.57 13.86 -10.63
CA MET A 6 -0.58 12.41 -10.37
C MET A 6 0.03 11.56 -11.51
N ASN A 7 -0.21 11.93 -12.77
CA ASN A 7 0.38 11.25 -13.93
C ASN A 7 1.91 11.34 -13.98
N ALA A 8 2.48 12.50 -13.67
CA ALA A 8 3.92 12.69 -13.62
C ALA A 8 4.55 11.98 -12.42
N TYR A 9 3.85 11.89 -11.28
CA TYR A 9 4.30 11.11 -10.11
C TYR A 9 4.31 9.62 -10.45
N ALA A 10 3.25 9.11 -11.05
CA ALA A 10 3.14 7.71 -11.44
C ALA A 10 4.21 7.31 -12.48
N ALA A 11 4.50 8.18 -13.44
CA ALA A 11 5.50 7.91 -14.48
C ALA A 11 6.95 7.93 -13.99
N THR A 12 7.21 8.46 -12.78
CA THR A 12 8.56 8.65 -12.24
C THR A 12 8.74 7.90 -10.93
N CYS A 13 8.10 8.36 -9.85
CA CYS A 13 8.25 7.83 -8.51
C CYS A 13 7.81 6.37 -8.39
N LEU A 14 6.65 5.99 -8.97
CA LEU A 14 6.14 4.61 -8.86
C LEU A 14 7.01 3.56 -9.57
N VAL A 15 7.92 4.01 -10.43
CA VAL A 15 8.87 3.17 -11.18
C VAL A 15 10.32 3.38 -10.72
N GLY A 16 10.54 4.02 -9.57
CA GLY A 16 11.87 4.23 -8.98
C GLY A 16 12.75 5.27 -9.70
N LYS A 17 12.19 6.06 -10.62
CA LYS A 17 12.92 7.14 -11.31
C LYS A 17 12.89 8.41 -10.47
N LEU A 18 13.72 8.45 -9.44
CA LEU A 18 13.80 9.54 -8.47
C LEU A 18 15.25 9.85 -8.10
N ASP A 19 15.64 11.12 -8.20
CA ASP A 19 17.01 11.58 -7.87
C ASP A 19 17.22 11.78 -6.35
N SER A 20 16.12 11.84 -5.59
CA SER A 20 16.12 12.07 -4.15
C SER A 20 14.83 11.53 -3.54
N MET A 21 14.38 12.07 -2.41
CA MET A 21 13.19 11.60 -1.72
C MET A 21 11.92 11.86 -2.53
N ALA A 22 11.07 10.83 -2.62
CA ALA A 22 9.71 10.92 -3.12
C ALA A 22 8.72 10.65 -1.97
N TYR A 23 7.58 11.34 -2.02
CA TYR A 23 6.47 11.11 -1.10
C TYR A 23 5.17 11.06 -1.90
N GLY A 24 4.38 10.01 -1.68
CA GLY A 24 3.11 9.84 -2.35
C GLY A 24 2.50 8.46 -2.12
N PRO A 25 1.34 8.20 -2.74
CA PRO A 25 0.62 6.95 -2.55
C PRO A 25 1.40 5.77 -3.14
N GLN A 26 1.36 4.63 -2.44
CA GLN A 26 1.99 3.36 -2.87
C GLN A 26 0.97 2.26 -3.20
N THR A 27 -0.29 2.64 -3.28
CA THR A 27 -1.48 1.79 -3.27
C THR A 27 -1.85 1.23 -4.64
N PRO A 28 -2.69 0.16 -4.76
CA PRO A 28 -3.54 -0.46 -3.73
C PRO A 28 -2.94 -1.66 -2.99
N PHE A 29 -3.34 -1.82 -1.72
CA PHE A 29 -2.97 -2.95 -0.87
C PHE A 29 -4.22 -3.56 -0.22
N LEU A 30 -4.56 -4.80 -0.56
CA LEU A 30 -5.71 -5.51 0.01
C LEU A 30 -5.32 -6.40 1.19
N GLU A 31 -4.05 -6.75 1.30
CA GLU A 31 -3.53 -7.62 2.36
C GLU A 31 -2.04 -7.30 2.64
N PRO A 32 -1.51 -7.68 3.81
CA PRO A 32 -0.18 -7.25 4.27
C PRO A 32 1.00 -7.71 3.38
N ASP A 33 0.90 -8.84 2.71
CA ASP A 33 1.96 -9.36 1.83
C ASP A 33 2.14 -8.53 0.57
N ASN A 34 1.08 -8.06 -0.08
CA ASN A 34 1.18 -7.16 -1.23
C ASN A 34 1.86 -5.83 -0.84
N PHE A 35 1.70 -5.38 0.41
CA PHE A 35 2.47 -4.25 0.95
C PHE A 35 3.94 -4.61 1.19
N LEU A 36 4.20 -5.69 1.93
CA LEU A 36 5.54 -6.05 2.37
C LEU A 36 6.40 -6.68 1.25
N TYR A 37 5.89 -7.69 0.56
CA TYR A 37 6.64 -8.36 -0.49
C TYR A 37 6.81 -7.44 -1.70
N GLY A 38 5.71 -6.84 -2.18
CA GLY A 38 5.74 -6.00 -3.39
C GLY A 38 6.71 -4.81 -3.26
N GLN A 39 6.77 -4.17 -2.10
CA GLN A 39 7.57 -2.96 -1.92
C GLN A 39 9.04 -3.23 -1.54
N TYR A 40 9.35 -4.41 -0.99
CA TYR A 40 10.66 -4.68 -0.37
C TYR A 40 11.41 -5.88 -0.95
N TYR A 41 10.78 -6.74 -1.76
CA TYR A 41 11.48 -7.86 -2.38
C TYR A 41 12.36 -7.35 -3.54
N PRO A 42 13.63 -7.77 -3.66
CA PRO A 42 14.58 -7.18 -4.62
C PRO A 42 14.16 -7.24 -6.08
N GLU A 43 13.43 -8.28 -6.47
CA GLU A 43 13.02 -8.53 -7.86
C GLU A 43 11.62 -7.98 -8.18
N GLU A 44 10.93 -7.40 -7.19
CA GLU A 44 9.59 -6.85 -7.40
C GLU A 44 9.67 -5.47 -8.08
N PRO A 45 8.93 -5.24 -9.19
CA PRO A 45 8.93 -3.94 -9.86
C PRO A 45 8.46 -2.78 -8.98
N LYS A 46 7.69 -3.07 -7.93
CA LYS A 46 7.20 -2.08 -6.95
C LYS A 46 8.26 -1.71 -5.90
N ASN A 47 9.43 -2.34 -5.90
CA ASN A 47 10.57 -1.97 -5.04
C ASN A 47 11.29 -0.72 -5.59
N GLN A 48 10.62 0.42 -5.43
CA GLN A 48 11.06 1.73 -5.95
C GLN A 48 12.32 2.25 -5.26
N SER A 49 12.60 1.78 -4.05
CA SER A 49 13.79 2.18 -3.28
C SER A 49 14.98 1.24 -3.48
N HIS A 50 14.88 0.29 -4.42
CA HIS A 50 15.96 -0.64 -4.78
C HIS A 50 16.53 -1.42 -3.58
N ILE A 51 15.66 -1.79 -2.64
CA ILE A 51 16.04 -2.47 -1.41
C ILE A 51 16.54 -3.88 -1.74
N ASN A 52 17.73 -4.23 -1.28
CA ASN A 52 18.33 -5.56 -1.44
C ASN A 52 18.96 -6.03 -0.12
N ASP A 53 18.10 -6.41 0.81
CA ASP A 53 18.50 -6.91 2.13
C ASP A 53 18.19 -8.41 2.24
N PRO A 54 19.21 -9.29 2.38
CA PRO A 54 19.01 -10.74 2.43
C PRO A 54 18.22 -11.20 3.66
N VAL A 55 18.34 -10.52 4.80
CA VAL A 55 17.59 -10.85 6.02
C VAL A 55 16.12 -10.53 5.82
N LEU A 56 15.82 -9.36 5.27
CA LEU A 56 14.45 -8.98 4.94
C LEU A 56 13.85 -9.93 3.89
N THR A 57 14.62 -10.27 2.86
CA THR A 57 14.20 -11.17 1.79
C THR A 57 13.79 -12.53 2.33
N ASP A 58 14.57 -13.11 3.24
CA ASP A 58 14.23 -14.37 3.89
C ASP A 58 12.91 -14.27 4.68
N LEU A 59 12.72 -13.21 5.48
CA LEU A 59 11.47 -13.01 6.24
C LEU A 59 10.24 -12.88 5.32
N LEU A 60 10.37 -12.14 4.21
CA LEU A 60 9.32 -11.96 3.21
C LEU A 60 8.92 -13.28 2.55
N VAL A 61 9.90 -14.12 2.18
CA VAL A 61 9.62 -15.44 1.61
C VAL A 61 9.02 -16.37 2.67
N ARG A 62 9.50 -16.29 3.91
CA ARG A 62 9.03 -17.14 5.02
C ARG A 62 7.56 -16.91 5.36
N GLN A 63 7.09 -15.66 5.40
CA GLN A 63 5.66 -15.41 5.67
C GLN A 63 4.74 -15.98 4.57
N ARG A 64 5.16 -15.99 3.30
CA ARG A 64 4.41 -16.62 2.19
C ARG A 64 4.36 -18.14 2.29
N ARG A 65 5.42 -18.76 2.82
CA ARG A 65 5.49 -20.22 3.03
C ARG A 65 4.79 -20.68 4.31
N THR A 66 4.32 -19.77 5.15
CA THR A 66 3.69 -20.07 6.44
C THR A 66 2.17 -20.03 6.31
N PHE A 67 1.53 -21.20 6.30
CA PHE A 67 0.07 -21.32 6.17
C PHE A 67 -0.69 -21.11 7.48
N ASP A 68 -0.07 -21.37 8.62
CA ASP A 68 -0.67 -21.08 9.92
C ASP A 68 -0.83 -19.56 10.10
N VAL A 69 -2.06 -19.12 10.31
CA VAL A 69 -2.41 -17.69 10.32
C VAL A 69 -1.79 -16.95 11.51
N ALA A 70 -1.77 -17.59 12.68
CA ALA A 70 -1.20 -17.00 13.89
C ALA A 70 0.32 -16.84 13.73
N ARG A 71 0.99 -17.87 13.24
CA ARG A 71 2.43 -17.87 12.98
C ARG A 71 2.81 -16.88 11.88
N ARG A 72 2.04 -16.80 10.79
CA ARG A 72 2.26 -15.82 9.73
C ARG A 72 2.17 -14.39 10.28
N ARG A 73 1.21 -14.12 11.17
CA ARG A 73 1.07 -12.82 11.83
C ARG A 73 2.31 -12.45 12.65
N GLU A 74 2.88 -13.40 13.38
CA GLU A 74 4.13 -13.16 14.13
C GLU A 74 5.28 -12.76 13.22
N ILE A 75 5.45 -13.45 12.08
CA ILE A 75 6.49 -13.13 11.09
C ILE A 75 6.24 -11.72 10.49
N ILE A 76 5.00 -11.36 10.21
CA ILE A 76 4.64 -10.02 9.73
C ILE A 76 5.04 -8.95 10.75
N TYR A 77 4.82 -9.17 12.05
CA TYR A 77 5.25 -8.24 13.09
C TYR A 77 6.78 -8.18 13.23
N GLU A 78 7.48 -9.29 13.03
CA GLU A 78 8.93 -9.31 12.98
C GLU A 78 9.47 -8.44 11.83
N ILE A 79 8.89 -8.59 10.63
CA ILE A 79 9.22 -7.75 9.46
C ILE A 79 9.01 -6.26 9.79
N GLN A 80 7.86 -5.90 10.37
CA GLN A 80 7.58 -4.50 10.74
C GLN A 80 8.60 -3.93 11.73
N LYS A 81 8.98 -4.70 12.75
CA LYS A 81 10.01 -4.31 13.73
C LYS A 81 11.39 -4.17 13.08
N TYR A 82 11.72 -5.05 12.14
CA TYR A 82 12.97 -4.99 11.40
C TYR A 82 13.03 -3.74 10.51
N LEU A 83 11.98 -3.50 9.72
CA LEU A 83 11.86 -2.31 8.86
C LEU A 83 11.90 -1.00 9.66
N ALA A 84 11.30 -0.98 10.85
CA ALA A 84 11.36 0.18 11.75
C ALA A 84 12.79 0.52 12.21
N LYS A 85 13.73 -0.44 12.19
CA LYS A 85 15.15 -0.17 12.47
C LYS A 85 15.91 0.29 11.24
N GLN A 86 15.60 -0.27 10.08
CA GLN A 86 16.31 0.05 8.83
C GLN A 86 15.90 1.39 8.23
N GLN A 87 14.65 1.83 8.43
CA GLN A 87 14.14 3.12 7.95
C GLN A 87 14.28 3.33 6.43
N TYR A 88 14.19 2.26 5.63
CA TYR A 88 14.18 2.36 4.16
C TYR A 88 13.03 3.22 3.63
N TYR A 89 11.89 3.20 4.32
CA TYR A 89 10.78 4.12 4.12
C TYR A 89 10.45 4.80 5.45
N VAL A 90 10.22 6.11 5.39
CA VAL A 90 9.66 6.88 6.50
C VAL A 90 8.14 6.75 6.45
N GLN A 91 7.58 5.97 7.38
CA GLN A 91 6.14 5.76 7.48
C GLN A 91 5.49 6.95 8.21
N VAL A 92 4.41 7.48 7.63
CA VAL A 92 3.58 8.53 8.24
C VAL A 92 2.32 7.92 8.87
N ALA A 93 1.53 8.77 9.55
CA ALA A 93 0.26 8.35 10.11
C ALA A 93 -0.70 7.80 9.04
N SER A 94 -1.49 6.78 9.39
CA SER A 94 -2.56 6.28 8.53
C SER A 94 -3.57 7.39 8.24
N SER A 95 -3.98 7.51 6.97
CA SER A 95 -4.97 8.51 6.56
C SER A 95 -6.35 8.18 7.10
N VAL A 96 -7.07 9.22 7.51
CA VAL A 96 -8.51 9.15 7.79
C VAL A 96 -9.24 9.48 6.49
N TYR A 97 -10.08 8.56 6.03
CA TYR A 97 -10.93 8.79 4.87
C TYR A 97 -12.24 9.43 5.31
N ILE A 98 -12.48 10.66 4.87
CA ILE A 98 -13.73 11.38 5.08
C ILE A 98 -14.45 11.44 3.75
N ALA A 99 -15.66 10.90 3.70
CA ALA A 99 -16.52 10.94 2.52
C ALA A 99 -17.83 11.65 2.86
N VAL A 100 -18.31 12.45 1.93
CA VAL A 100 -19.61 13.13 2.00
C VAL A 100 -20.31 12.85 0.68
N TRP A 101 -21.61 12.59 0.74
CA TRP A 101 -22.44 12.38 -0.45
C TRP A 101 -23.77 13.11 -0.30
N ASP A 102 -24.43 13.30 -1.44
CA ASP A 102 -25.75 13.93 -1.52
C ASP A 102 -26.82 13.07 -0.83
N ASN A 103 -27.80 13.69 -0.17
CA ASN A 103 -28.92 12.97 0.46
C ASN A 103 -29.76 12.17 -0.56
N ALA A 104 -29.79 12.59 -1.83
CA ALA A 104 -30.45 11.86 -2.90
C ALA A 104 -29.78 10.51 -3.19
N LEU A 105 -28.51 10.32 -2.82
CA LEU A 105 -27.80 9.05 -3.03
C LEU A 105 -28.27 7.98 -2.06
N LYS A 106 -28.98 6.97 -2.59
CA LYS A 106 -29.53 5.85 -1.83
C LYS A 106 -28.77 4.56 -2.10
N ASN A 107 -28.81 3.67 -1.11
CA ASN A 107 -28.17 2.35 -1.12
C ASN A 107 -26.66 2.36 -1.42
N TYR A 108 -26.01 3.52 -1.22
CA TYR A 108 -24.56 3.62 -1.33
C TYR A 108 -23.93 3.21 0.00
N GLY A 109 -23.35 2.02 0.04
CA GLY A 109 -22.58 1.51 1.18
C GLY A 109 -21.08 1.51 0.89
N PRO A 110 -20.42 2.67 0.73
CA PRO A 110 -19.03 2.74 0.26
C PRO A 110 -18.09 1.92 1.14
N ASN A 111 -17.12 1.27 0.51
CA ASN A 111 -15.90 0.85 1.18
C ASN A 111 -14.81 1.85 0.81
N LEU A 112 -14.39 2.65 1.79
CA LEU A 112 -13.43 3.74 1.60
C LEU A 112 -11.96 3.26 1.47
N GLY A 113 -11.74 1.94 1.40
CA GLY A 113 -10.47 1.34 1.01
C GLY A 113 -10.30 1.25 -0.51
N PHE A 114 -9.56 0.24 -0.98
CA PHE A 114 -9.29 0.04 -2.42
C PHE A 114 -10.40 -0.71 -3.18
N ASP A 115 -11.64 -0.63 -2.71
CA ASP A 115 -12.80 -1.19 -3.41
C ASP A 115 -13.25 -0.17 -4.47
N TYR A 116 -12.74 -0.33 -5.69
CA TYR A 116 -12.91 0.61 -6.81
C TYR A 116 -14.33 0.60 -7.40
N GLY A 117 -15.30 1.07 -6.62
CA GLY A 117 -16.63 1.41 -7.13
C GLY A 117 -17.59 0.23 -7.32
N GLY A 118 -17.22 -0.99 -6.90
CA GLY A 118 -18.12 -2.15 -6.97
C GLY A 118 -19.47 -1.86 -6.29
N ARG A 119 -19.45 -1.18 -5.14
CA ARG A 119 -20.65 -0.82 -4.37
C ARG A 119 -21.42 0.39 -4.91
N LEU A 120 -20.86 1.13 -5.86
CA LEU A 120 -21.58 2.20 -6.55
C LEU A 120 -22.62 1.62 -7.53
N THR A 121 -22.38 0.42 -8.06
CA THR A 121 -23.27 -0.23 -9.05
C THR A 121 -24.68 -0.51 -8.53
N ALA A 122 -24.85 -0.63 -7.21
CA ALA A 122 -26.13 -0.87 -6.56
C ALA A 122 -26.79 0.42 -6.02
N ALA A 123 -26.12 1.56 -6.13
CA ALA A 123 -26.63 2.84 -5.64
C ALA A 123 -27.47 3.55 -6.72
N TRP A 124 -28.40 4.41 -6.29
CA TRP A 124 -29.20 5.25 -7.19
C TRP A 124 -29.41 6.64 -6.60
N LEU A 125 -29.85 7.58 -7.45
CA LEU A 125 -30.31 8.90 -7.02
C LEU A 125 -31.83 8.90 -6.94
N ASP A 126 -32.36 9.38 -5.83
CA ASP A 126 -33.80 9.58 -5.61
C ASP A 126 -34.20 10.99 -6.10
N ARG A 127 -34.35 11.14 -7.43
CA ARG A 127 -34.82 12.36 -8.11
C ARG A 127 -35.36 12.08 -9.50
#